data_AF-A0A7V9CIH4-F1
#
_entry.id   AF-A0A7V9CIH4-F1
#
_cell.length_a   1.000
_cell.length_b   1.000
_cell.length_c   1.000
_cell.angle_alpha   90.00
_cell.angle_beta   90.00
_cell.angle_gamma   90.00
#
_symmetry.space_group_name_H-M   'P 1'
#
loop_
_entity.id
_entity.type
_entity.pdbx_description
1 polymer ?
#
loop_
_entity_poly.entity_id
_entity_poly.type
_entity_poly.pdbx_seq_one_letter_code
_entity_poly.pdbx_strand_id
1 'polypeptide(L)'
;RFATFADLRDYCYKVASTVGLVCIEVFGYENPSTRRYAVELGLALQLTNILRDVPSDLVRDRLYIPLDEMAAHGVGQADLRAGRLTRPIATLLEQQAQRARDQFARAEAALPPEDARRLVAARIMGAIYGDLLVRIAARRYDVFAGRVRVPRARKACLAAVTWMRTMALPQASRVVRITK
;
A
#
# COMPACT_ATOMS: atom_id res chain seq x y z
N ARG A 1 -18.48 6.22 4.19
CA ARG A 1 -18.05 7.15 3.11
C ARG A 1 -17.21 8.24 3.76
N PHE A 2 -16.25 8.83 3.05
CA PHE A 2 -15.27 9.77 3.61
C PHE A 2 -15.38 11.12 2.90
N ALA A 3 -15.47 12.22 3.65
CA ALA A 3 -15.61 13.54 3.04
C ALA A 3 -14.31 13.96 2.35
N THR A 4 -13.18 13.69 3.00
CA THR A 4 -11.84 14.06 2.54
C THR A 4 -10.88 12.88 2.58
N PHE A 5 -9.69 13.04 1.98
CA PHE A 5 -8.61 12.08 2.15
C PHE A 5 -8.14 11.96 3.61
N ALA A 6 -8.22 13.02 4.42
CA ALA A 6 -7.82 12.95 5.82
C ALA A 6 -8.65 11.90 6.58
N ASP A 7 -9.97 11.90 6.36
CA ASP A 7 -10.88 10.91 6.98
C ASP A 7 -10.56 9.49 6.50
N LEU A 8 -10.28 9.32 5.20
CA LEU A 8 -9.89 8.03 4.65
C LEU A 8 -8.56 7.55 5.22
N ARG A 9 -7.58 8.45 5.36
CA ARG A 9 -6.27 8.13 5.94
C ARG A 9 -6.40 7.65 7.37
N ASP A 10 -7.25 8.28 8.17
CA ASP A 10 -7.49 7.88 9.56
C ASP A 10 -8.15 6.50 9.63
N TYR A 11 -9.05 6.18 8.70
CA TYR A 11 -9.58 4.83 8.54
C TYR A 11 -8.48 3.83 8.18
N CYS A 12 -7.67 4.11 7.15
CA CYS A 12 -6.55 3.26 6.73
C CYS A 12 -5.55 3.02 7.86
N TYR A 13 -5.28 4.05 8.67
CA TYR A 13 -4.43 3.93 9.85
C TYR A 13 -4.99 2.87 10.81
N LYS A 14 -6.27 2.99 11.17
CA LYS A 14 -6.94 2.10 12.13
C LYS A 14 -7.04 0.66 11.66
N VAL A 15 -7.23 0.41 10.36
CA VAL A 15 -7.49 -0.94 9.84
C VAL A 15 -6.26 -1.64 9.25
N ALA A 16 -5.17 -0.91 8.98
CA ALA A 16 -3.99 -1.48 8.32
C ALA A 16 -2.67 -1.06 8.97
N SER A 17 -2.46 0.23 9.27
CA SER A 17 -1.22 0.69 9.91
C SER A 17 -1.07 0.13 11.33
N THR A 18 -2.16 0.03 12.09
CA THR A 18 -2.19 -0.63 13.41
C THR A 18 -1.76 -2.10 13.33
N VAL A 19 -2.19 -2.83 12.30
CA VAL A 19 -1.75 -4.22 12.06
C VAL A 19 -0.26 -4.26 11.79
N GLY A 20 0.25 -3.34 10.97
CA GLY A 20 1.69 -3.18 10.73
C GLY A 20 2.47 -2.93 12.03
N LEU A 21 1.95 -2.05 12.90
CA LEU A 21 2.55 -1.75 14.21
C LEU A 21 2.60 -2.98 15.12
N VAL A 22 1.55 -3.81 15.15
CA VAL A 22 1.59 -5.07 15.90
C VAL A 22 2.59 -6.05 15.30
N CYS A 23 2.64 -6.17 13.97
CA CYS A 23 3.55 -7.09 13.29
C CYS A 23 5.03 -6.79 13.58
N ILE A 24 5.44 -5.51 13.64
CA ILE A 24 6.84 -5.16 13.93
C ILE A 24 7.25 -5.50 15.36
N GLU A 25 6.32 -5.48 16.33
CA GLU A 25 6.59 -5.91 17.71
C GLU A 25 6.83 -7.43 17.77
N VAL A 26 6.16 -8.21 16.89
CA VAL A 26 6.38 -9.66 16.73
C VAL A 26 7.70 -9.96 16.02
N PHE A 27 8.00 -9.24 14.93
CA PHE A 27 9.24 -9.44 14.17
C PHE A 27 10.48 -8.96 14.93
N GLY A 28 10.30 -8.00 15.82
CA GLY A 28 11.37 -7.29 16.50
C GLY A 28 12.02 -6.23 15.60
N TYR A 29 12.45 -5.14 16.21
CA TYR A 29 13.18 -4.05 15.57
C TYR A 29 14.14 -3.39 16.56
N GLU A 30 15.24 -2.82 16.08
CA GLU A 30 16.23 -2.12 16.89
C GLU A 30 15.99 -0.61 16.88
N ASN A 31 15.51 -0.06 15.74
CA ASN A 31 15.36 1.37 15.57
C ASN A 31 13.88 1.79 15.73
N PRO A 32 13.53 2.64 16.71
CA PRO A 32 12.15 3.12 16.92
C PRO A 32 11.50 3.76 15.70
N SER A 33 12.28 4.30 14.76
CA SER A 33 11.74 4.84 13.50
C SER A 33 11.10 3.78 12.59
N THR A 34 11.35 2.48 12.83
CA THR A 34 10.64 1.36 12.20
C THR A 34 9.11 1.45 12.37
N ARG A 35 8.62 2.10 13.44
CA ARG A 35 7.18 2.38 13.59
C ARG A 35 6.63 3.23 12.44
N ARG A 36 7.41 4.18 11.94
CA ARG A 36 7.04 4.99 10.76
C ARG A 36 6.96 4.11 9.51
N TYR A 37 7.94 3.23 9.28
CA TYR A 37 7.89 2.25 8.19
C TYR A 37 6.59 1.44 8.22
N ALA A 38 6.23 0.90 9.38
CA ALA A 38 5.01 0.11 9.55
C ALA A 38 3.74 0.90 9.23
N VAL A 39 3.66 2.17 9.66
CA VAL A 39 2.52 3.04 9.38
C VAL A 39 2.39 3.33 7.90
N GLU A 40 3.46 3.80 7.26
CA GLU A 40 3.46 4.19 5.85
C GLU A 40 3.21 2.98 4.93
N LEU A 41 3.81 1.82 5.23
CA LEU A 41 3.54 0.60 4.49
C LEU A 41 2.08 0.16 4.65
N GLY A 42 1.53 0.19 5.86
CA GLY A 42 0.13 -0.14 6.12
C GLY A 42 -0.83 0.75 5.31
N LEU A 43 -0.57 2.06 5.25
CA LEU A 43 -1.33 2.98 4.41
C LEU A 43 -1.22 2.61 2.92
N ALA A 44 -0.01 2.36 2.43
CA ALA A 44 0.23 2.00 1.02
C ALA A 44 -0.52 0.72 0.61
N LEU A 45 -0.45 -0.32 1.45
CA LEU A 45 -1.14 -1.59 1.23
C LEU A 45 -2.66 -1.40 1.21
N GLN A 46 -3.21 -0.61 2.13
CA GLN A 46 -4.65 -0.43 2.24
C GLN A 46 -5.22 0.46 1.13
N LEU A 47 -4.53 1.53 0.75
CA LEU A 47 -4.91 2.34 -0.41
C LEU A 47 -4.91 1.51 -1.69
N THR A 48 -3.93 0.61 -1.85
CA THR A 48 -3.88 -0.33 -2.97
C THR A 48 -5.05 -1.32 -2.95
N ASN A 49 -5.45 -1.82 -1.78
CA ASN A 49 -6.63 -2.68 -1.63
C ASN A 49 -7.91 -1.94 -2.06
N ILE A 50 -8.12 -0.73 -1.55
CA ILE A 50 -9.27 0.12 -1.90
C ILE A 50 -9.33 0.33 -3.41
N LEU A 51 -8.20 0.69 -4.04
CA LEU A 51 -8.14 0.90 -5.49
C LEU A 51 -8.49 -0.37 -6.28
N ARG A 52 -7.88 -1.51 -5.94
CA ARG A 52 -8.11 -2.79 -6.62
C ARG A 52 -9.58 -3.23 -6.52
N ASP A 53 -10.20 -3.00 -5.38
CA ASP A 53 -11.48 -3.61 -5.02
C ASP A 53 -12.69 -2.67 -5.20
N VAL A 54 -12.51 -1.46 -5.75
CA VAL A 54 -13.58 -0.48 -6.05
C VAL A 54 -14.88 -1.15 -6.56
N PRO A 55 -14.87 -2.01 -7.60
CA PRO A 55 -16.11 -2.61 -8.10
C PRO A 55 -16.78 -3.51 -7.05
N SER A 56 -16.00 -4.32 -6.35
CA SER A 56 -16.52 -5.27 -5.36
C SER A 56 -16.96 -4.60 -4.06
N ASP A 57 -16.37 -3.45 -3.73
CA ASP A 57 -16.80 -2.62 -2.61
C ASP A 57 -18.13 -1.93 -2.92
N LEU A 58 -18.30 -1.42 -4.14
CA LEU A 58 -19.55 -0.79 -4.57
C LEU A 58 -20.74 -1.76 -4.55
N VAL A 59 -20.52 -3.04 -4.90
CA VAL A 59 -21.54 -4.11 -4.77
C VAL A 59 -21.98 -4.30 -3.32
N ARG A 60 -21.12 -4.02 -2.35
CA ARG A 60 -21.40 -4.13 -0.90
C ARG A 60 -21.85 -2.81 -0.27
N ASP A 61 -22.26 -1.85 -1.09
CA ASP A 61 -22.54 -0.46 -0.72
C ASP A 61 -21.40 0.26 0.04
N ARG A 62 -20.15 -0.10 -0.29
CA ARG A 62 -18.96 0.55 0.26
C ARG A 62 -18.32 1.45 -0.79
N LEU A 63 -18.04 2.69 -0.40
CA LEU A 63 -17.32 3.68 -1.20
C LEU A 63 -16.28 4.36 -0.30
N TYR A 64 -15.02 4.11 -0.63
CA TYR A 64 -13.86 4.61 0.13
C TYR A 64 -13.20 5.82 -0.52
N ILE A 65 -13.35 6.03 -1.83
CA ILE A 65 -12.77 7.20 -2.51
C ILE A 65 -13.36 8.48 -1.89
N PRO A 66 -12.53 9.49 -1.54
CA PRO A 66 -13.01 10.73 -0.95
C PRO A 66 -14.02 11.47 -1.83
N LEU A 67 -15.07 12.01 -1.21
CA LEU A 67 -16.18 12.66 -1.92
C LEU A 67 -15.78 14.00 -2.54
N ASP A 68 -14.91 14.76 -1.88
CA ASP A 68 -14.33 16.00 -2.42
C ASP A 68 -13.51 15.75 -3.69
N GLU A 69 -12.70 14.70 -3.72
CA GLU A 69 -11.88 14.33 -4.86
C GLU A 69 -12.73 13.78 -6.02
N MET A 70 -13.79 13.03 -5.70
CA MET A 70 -14.81 12.64 -6.68
C MET A 70 -15.47 13.86 -7.33
N ALA A 71 -15.91 14.83 -6.51
CA ALA A 71 -16.53 16.06 -6.99
C ALA A 71 -15.57 16.90 -7.85
N ALA A 72 -14.30 17.01 -7.45
CA ALA A 72 -13.26 17.72 -8.21
C ALA A 72 -13.02 17.13 -9.61
N HIS A 73 -13.30 15.84 -9.81
CA HIS A 73 -13.24 15.18 -11.11
C HIS A 73 -14.59 15.12 -11.84
N GLY A 74 -15.67 15.66 -11.25
CA GLY A 74 -17.02 15.53 -11.80
C GLY A 74 -17.53 14.09 -11.85
N VAL A 75 -17.08 13.24 -10.92
CA VAL A 75 -17.46 11.82 -10.83
C VAL A 75 -18.49 11.65 -9.71
N GLY A 76 -19.69 11.20 -10.06
CA GLY A 76 -20.72 10.81 -9.11
C GLY A 76 -20.59 9.35 -8.66
N GLN A 77 -21.27 9.00 -7.56
CA GLN A 77 -21.35 7.60 -7.13
C GLN A 77 -22.05 6.71 -8.17
N ALA A 78 -23.05 7.24 -8.88
CA ALA A 78 -23.75 6.52 -9.94
C ALA A 78 -22.81 6.15 -11.10
N ASP A 79 -21.86 7.03 -11.44
CA ASP A 79 -20.89 6.77 -12.51
C ASP A 79 -19.96 5.61 -12.17
N LEU A 80 -19.46 5.56 -10.93
CA LEU A 80 -18.66 4.43 -10.45
C LEU A 80 -19.47 3.13 -10.41
N ARG A 81 -20.74 3.19 -9.98
CA ARG A 81 -21.64 2.02 -9.95
C ARG A 81 -22.03 1.53 -11.34
N ALA A 82 -22.05 2.41 -12.34
CA ALA A 82 -22.25 2.00 -13.74
C ALA A 82 -21.11 1.09 -14.25
N GLY A 83 -19.97 1.04 -13.55
CA GLY A 83 -18.91 0.07 -13.80
C GLY A 83 -18.18 0.28 -15.12
N ARG A 84 -18.21 1.50 -15.67
CA ARG A 84 -17.54 1.84 -16.94
C ARG A 84 -16.43 2.84 -16.68
N LEU A 85 -15.25 2.56 -17.22
CA LEU A 85 -14.12 3.49 -17.15
C LEU A 85 -14.34 4.66 -18.13
N THR A 86 -14.70 5.82 -17.60
CA THR A 86 -14.67 7.09 -18.33
C THR A 86 -13.35 7.81 -18.08
N ARG A 87 -13.01 8.82 -18.89
CA ARG A 87 -11.79 9.63 -18.69
C ARG A 87 -11.73 10.28 -17.29
N PRO A 88 -12.81 10.92 -16.77
CA PRO A 88 -12.81 11.45 -15.40
C PRO A 88 -12.54 10.39 -14.33
N ILE A 89 -13.15 9.20 -14.46
CA ILE A 89 -12.92 8.09 -13.53
C ILE A 89 -11.46 7.60 -13.62
N ALA A 90 -10.91 7.47 -14.82
CA ALA A 90 -9.52 7.05 -15.00
C ALA A 90 -8.54 8.02 -14.32
N THR A 91 -8.74 9.33 -14.48
CA THR A 91 -7.91 10.36 -13.82
C THR A 91 -8.07 10.33 -12.30
N LEU A 92 -9.29 10.16 -11.79
CA LEU A 92 -9.55 10.00 -10.35
C LEU A 92 -8.82 8.77 -9.78
N LEU A 93 -8.93 7.61 -10.43
CA LEU A 93 -8.28 6.37 -10.01
C LEU A 93 -6.75 6.44 -10.13
N GLU A 94 -6.25 7.13 -11.14
CA GLU A 94 -4.83 7.44 -11.29
C GLU A 94 -4.30 8.28 -10.12
N GLN A 95 -5.03 9.32 -9.70
CA GLN A 95 -4.69 10.12 -8.51
C GLN A 95 -4.62 9.24 -7.26
N GLN A 96 -5.57 8.32 -7.06
CA GLN A 96 -5.52 7.40 -5.92
C GLN A 96 -4.33 6.42 -6.01
N ALA A 97 -4.01 5.94 -7.21
CA ALA A 97 -2.87 5.08 -7.45
C ALA A 97 -1.55 5.81 -7.15
N GLN A 98 -1.43 7.07 -7.59
CA GLN A 98 -0.25 7.88 -7.32
C GLN A 98 -0.07 8.09 -5.82
N ARG A 99 -1.14 8.38 -5.10
CA ARG A 99 -1.11 8.50 -3.63
C ARG A 99 -0.58 7.23 -2.96
N ALA A 100 -1.01 6.05 -3.42
CA ALA A 100 -0.51 4.78 -2.89
C ALA A 100 0.99 4.58 -3.20
N ARG A 101 1.46 4.98 -4.39
CA ARG A 101 2.90 4.96 -4.75
C ARG A 101 3.72 5.88 -3.84
N ASP A 102 3.21 7.07 -3.55
CA ASP A 102 3.89 8.02 -2.66
C ASP A 102 4.03 7.44 -1.24
N GLN A 103 3.04 6.68 -0.77
CA GLN A 103 3.15 5.98 0.52
C GLN A 103 4.15 4.83 0.50
N PHE A 104 4.26 4.09 -0.61
CA PHE A 104 5.34 3.10 -0.75
C PHE A 104 6.73 3.75 -0.73
N ALA A 105 6.89 4.90 -1.38
CA ALA A 105 8.15 5.64 -1.37
C ALA A 105 8.49 6.14 0.05
N ARG A 106 7.51 6.68 0.78
CA ARG A 106 7.66 7.08 2.19
C ARG A 106 8.00 5.91 3.10
N ALA A 107 7.39 4.74 2.87
CA ALA A 107 7.73 3.53 3.60
C ALA A 107 9.19 3.14 3.35
N GLU A 108 9.62 2.98 2.09
CA GLU A 108 11.02 2.60 1.81
C GLU A 108 12.02 3.60 2.40
N ALA A 109 11.74 4.91 2.31
CA ALA A 109 12.59 5.95 2.92
C ALA A 109 12.61 5.92 4.46
N ALA A 110 11.59 5.35 5.10
CA ALA A 110 11.49 5.25 6.55
C ALA A 110 12.03 3.93 7.11
N LEU A 111 12.50 3.00 6.26
CA LEU A 111 13.01 1.70 6.69
C LEU A 111 14.47 1.78 7.15
N PRO A 112 14.77 1.54 8.44
CA PRO A 112 16.15 1.54 8.92
C PRO A 112 16.92 0.34 8.33
N PRO A 113 18.14 0.53 7.80
CA PRO A 113 18.94 -0.55 7.22
C PRO A 113 19.17 -1.73 8.17
N GLU A 114 19.37 -1.45 9.46
CA GLU A 114 19.59 -2.43 10.53
C GLU A 114 18.38 -3.36 10.75
N ASP A 115 17.16 -2.89 10.46
CA ASP A 115 15.92 -3.65 10.65
C ASP A 115 15.44 -4.32 9.36
N ALA A 116 16.03 -3.99 8.21
CA ALA A 116 15.61 -4.50 6.91
C ALA A 116 15.51 -6.03 6.84
N ARG A 117 16.49 -6.75 7.41
CA ARG A 117 16.50 -8.23 7.44
C ARG A 117 15.37 -8.80 8.31
N ARG A 118 15.08 -8.20 9.47
CA ARG A 118 13.98 -8.61 10.37
C ARG A 118 12.62 -8.41 9.70
N LEU A 119 12.51 -7.35 8.92
CA LEU A 119 11.29 -6.95 8.24
C LEU A 119 11.17 -7.51 6.82
N VAL A 120 11.93 -8.55 6.47
CA VAL A 120 11.91 -9.13 5.11
C VAL A 120 10.51 -9.57 4.68
N ALA A 121 9.69 -10.09 5.60
CA ALA A 121 8.30 -10.43 5.31
C ALA A 121 7.46 -9.20 4.91
N ALA A 122 7.61 -8.08 5.63
CA ALA A 122 6.94 -6.82 5.31
C ALA A 122 7.45 -6.24 3.97
N ARG A 123 8.76 -6.31 3.72
CA ARG A 123 9.36 -5.90 2.43
C ARG A 123 8.81 -6.73 1.26
N ILE A 124 8.65 -8.05 1.42
CA ILE A 124 8.07 -8.94 0.41
C ILE A 124 6.62 -8.54 0.13
N MET A 125 5.82 -8.28 1.17
CA MET A 125 4.45 -7.81 1.03
C MET A 125 4.38 -6.48 0.27
N GLY A 126 5.27 -5.53 0.60
CA GLY A 126 5.40 -4.26 -0.12
C GLY A 126 5.71 -4.47 -1.60
N ALA A 127 6.64 -5.35 -1.94
CA ALA A 127 6.98 -5.66 -3.33
C ALA A 127 5.80 -6.28 -4.11
N ILE A 128 5.03 -7.17 -3.49
CA ILE A 128 3.86 -7.79 -4.12
C ILE A 128 2.76 -6.76 -4.40
N TYR A 129 2.48 -5.87 -3.45
CA TYR A 129 1.47 -4.84 -3.63
C TYR A 129 1.94 -3.69 -4.55
N GLY A 130 3.23 -3.38 -4.56
CA GLY A 130 3.83 -2.51 -5.57
C GLY A 130 3.63 -3.06 -6.99
N ASP A 131 3.88 -4.36 -7.20
CA ASP A 131 3.62 -5.03 -8.50
C ASP A 131 2.13 -5.01 -8.87
N LEU A 132 1.23 -5.11 -7.88
CA LEU A 132 -0.21 -4.95 -8.10
C LEU A 132 -0.56 -3.54 -8.61
N LEU A 133 -0.01 -2.48 -8.03
CA LEU A 133 -0.20 -1.11 -8.52
C LEU A 133 0.33 -0.92 -9.94
N VAL A 134 1.50 -1.48 -10.25
CA VAL A 134 2.06 -1.46 -11.62
C VAL A 134 1.11 -2.13 -12.60
N ARG A 135 0.52 -3.27 -12.23
CA ARG A 135 -0.47 -3.96 -13.08
C ARG A 135 -1.76 -3.19 -13.26
N ILE A 136 -2.24 -2.50 -12.22
CA ILE A 136 -3.42 -1.62 -12.32
C ILE A 136 -3.11 -0.48 -13.31
N ALA A 137 -1.94 0.15 -13.20
CA ALA A 137 -1.52 1.20 -14.11
C ALA A 137 -1.36 0.70 -15.56
N ALA A 138 -0.84 -0.51 -15.76
CA ALA A 138 -0.70 -1.12 -17.08
C ALA A 138 -2.05 -1.36 -17.78
N ARG A 139 -3.14 -1.45 -17.01
CA ARG A 139 -4.53 -1.52 -17.49
C ARG A 139 -5.18 -0.14 -17.60
N ARG A 140 -4.39 0.94 -17.58
CA ARG A 140 -4.86 2.33 -17.59
C ARG A 140 -5.90 2.58 -16.49
N TYR A 141 -5.70 1.93 -15.34
CA TYR A 141 -6.56 2.01 -14.15
C TYR A 141 -7.96 1.44 -14.33
N ASP A 142 -8.21 0.63 -15.38
CA ASP A 142 -9.48 -0.08 -15.54
C ASP A 142 -9.60 -1.24 -14.55
N VAL A 143 -10.12 -0.94 -13.36
CA VAL A 143 -10.41 -1.92 -12.32
C VAL A 143 -11.77 -2.61 -12.55
N PHE A 144 -12.61 -2.09 -13.46
CA PHE A 144 -13.94 -2.62 -13.73
C PHE A 144 -13.91 -3.77 -14.74
N ALA A 145 -12.95 -3.79 -15.68
CA ALA A 145 -12.74 -4.87 -16.64
C ALA A 145 -12.39 -6.23 -16.01
N GLY A 146 -12.11 -6.26 -14.71
CA GLY A 146 -11.91 -7.48 -13.94
C GLY A 146 -10.79 -7.36 -12.92
N ARG A 147 -10.90 -8.16 -11.86
CA ARG A 147 -10.01 -8.05 -10.70
C ARG A 147 -8.53 -8.25 -11.08
N VAL A 148 -7.72 -7.22 -10.84
CA VAL A 148 -6.26 -7.29 -11.05
C VAL A 148 -5.63 -8.16 -9.97
N ARG A 149 -4.77 -9.10 -10.37
CA ARG A 149 -4.08 -10.02 -9.47
C ARG A 149 -2.61 -10.16 -9.85
N VAL A 150 -1.77 -10.41 -8.85
CA VAL A 150 -0.39 -10.85 -9.07
C VAL A 150 -0.39 -12.39 -9.14
N PRO A 151 0.05 -13.00 -10.26
CA PRO A 151 0.13 -14.46 -10.40
C PRO A 151 1.02 -15.11 -9.34
N ARG A 152 0.75 -16.36 -8.96
CA ARG A 152 1.51 -17.09 -7.93
C ARG A 152 3.01 -17.16 -8.24
N ALA A 153 3.37 -17.47 -9.48
CA ALA A 153 4.77 -17.50 -9.93
C ALA A 153 5.45 -16.12 -9.79
N ARG A 154 4.73 -15.04 -10.11
CA ARG A 154 5.24 -13.67 -9.92
C ARG A 154 5.42 -13.34 -8.43
N LYS A 155 4.48 -13.72 -7.57
CA LYS A 155 4.62 -13.55 -6.11
C LYS A 155 5.85 -14.28 -5.58
N ALA A 156 6.06 -15.53 -5.99
CA ALA A 156 7.24 -16.31 -5.59
C ALA A 156 8.54 -15.66 -6.08
N CYS A 157 8.57 -15.19 -7.33
CA CYS A 157 9.71 -14.46 -7.88
C CYS A 157 9.99 -13.17 -7.10
N LEU A 158 8.98 -12.35 -6.84
CA LEU A 158 9.12 -11.11 -6.05
C LEU A 158 9.60 -11.41 -4.62
N ALA A 159 9.05 -12.46 -4.00
CA ALA A 159 9.47 -12.88 -2.67
C ALA A 159 10.95 -13.30 -2.66
N ALA A 160 11.38 -14.14 -3.61
CA ALA A 160 12.75 -14.60 -3.72
C ALA A 160 13.72 -13.45 -4.00
N VAL A 161 13.41 -12.57 -4.96
CA VAL A 161 14.25 -11.41 -5.30
C VAL A 161 14.37 -10.44 -4.13
N THR A 162 13.26 -10.11 -3.47
CA THR A 162 13.28 -9.21 -2.31
C THR A 162 14.04 -9.84 -1.14
N TRP A 163 13.86 -11.13 -0.89
CA TRP A 163 14.61 -11.85 0.14
C TRP A 163 16.11 -11.82 -0.14
N MET A 164 16.54 -12.21 -1.35
CA MET A 164 17.96 -12.22 -1.75
C MET A 164 18.59 -10.83 -1.58
N ARG A 165 17.92 -9.78 -2.09
CA ARG A 165 18.41 -8.39 -1.94
C ARG A 165 18.51 -7.96 -0.49
N THR A 166 17.52 -8.32 0.34
CA THR A 166 17.49 -7.94 1.76
C THR A 166 18.59 -8.67 2.54
N MET A 167 18.84 -9.96 2.24
CA MET A 167 19.90 -10.73 2.89
C MET A 167 21.30 -10.30 2.45
N ALA A 168 21.45 -9.74 1.25
CA ALA A 168 22.70 -9.19 0.76
C ALA A 168 23.09 -7.84 1.42
N LEU A 169 22.15 -7.14 2.09
CA LEU A 169 22.46 -5.90 2.80
C LEU A 169 23.45 -6.18 3.93
N PRO A 170 24.53 -5.38 4.09
CA PRO A 170 25.46 -5.55 5.20
C PRO A 170 24.72 -5.42 6.53
N GLN A 171 24.95 -6.35 7.46
CA GLN A 171 24.44 -6.21 8.83
C GLN A 171 25.17 -5.04 9.47
N ALA A 172 24.42 -4.04 9.94
CA ALA A 172 24.98 -3.02 10.81
C ALA A 172 25.52 -3.73 12.07
N SER A 173 26.81 -3.58 12.33
CA SER A 173 27.47 -4.15 13.50
C SER A 173 26.77 -3.67 14.76
N ARG A 174 26.40 -4.58 15.68
CA ARG A 174 25.99 -4.21 17.04
C ARG A 174 27.13 -3.43 17.68
N VAL A 175 27.01 -2.10 17.78
CA VAL A 175 27.84 -1.35 18.73
C VAL A 175 27.32 -1.72 20.11
N VAL A 176 27.94 -2.74 20.71
CA VAL A 176 27.75 -3.06 22.13
C VAL A 176 28.24 -1.83 22.90
N ARG A 177 27.32 -0.96 23.34
CA ARG A 177 27.64 0.03 24.36
C ARG A 177 27.87 -0.74 25.66
N ILE A 178 29.14 -1.03 25.94
CA ILE A 178 29.58 -1.38 27.29
C ILE A 178 29.50 -0.10 28.11
N THR A 179 28.33 0.17 28.71
CA THR A 179 28.24 1.13 29.81
C THR A 179 28.87 0.49 31.04
N LYS A 180 30.02 1.04 31.44
CA LYS A 180 30.57 0.93 32.79
C LYS A 180 29.73 1.75 33.76
#